data_AF-A0AAD7GYK3-F1
#
_entry.id   AF-A0AAD7GYK3-F1
#
_cell.length_a   1.000
_cell.length_b   1.000
_cell.length_c   1.000
_cell.angle_alpha   90.00
_cell.angle_beta   90.00
_cell.angle_gamma   90.00
#
_symmetry.space_group_name_H-M   'P 1'
#
loop_
_entity.id
_entity.type
_entity.pdbx_description
1 polymer ?
#
loop_
_entity_poly.entity_id
_entity_poly.type
_entity_poly.pdbx_seq_one_letter_code
_entity_poly.pdbx_strand_id
1 'polypeptide(L)'
;MAIILDNADDPKIDLNKYFPQCNHGNIIITSRNPGLCVYAASHSAVSDMEESDAVYLLLRSAAQGITDHNKAIAADITKVLCYLPLAIIQAGAFISKSGRLNGYLALYATNKSRLLSQKPAQSHDNYAWTMYTTWQISFDQLSQQARTFLQPCSCLHYQGISEDIFRNAAAYRFGPSSPSKEELQMPLDVLSRFSDPSGNWDPLCLMDVTSEIRAYSLITFHSEQNLFSIHPLV
;
A
#
# COMPACT_ATOMS: atom_id res chain seq x y z
N MET A 1 11.49 -22.04 23.97
CA MET A 1 11.91 -21.93 22.55
C MET A 1 10.95 -20.99 21.84
N ALA A 2 11.45 -20.12 20.97
CA ALA A 2 10.60 -19.24 20.16
C ALA A 2 10.94 -19.47 18.69
N ILE A 3 9.91 -19.56 17.84
CA ILE A 3 10.05 -19.64 16.38
C ILE A 3 9.59 -18.30 15.81
N ILE A 4 10.36 -17.75 14.89
CA ILE A 4 9.99 -16.55 14.15
C ILE A 4 9.74 -16.98 12.70
N LEU A 5 8.50 -16.79 12.24
CA LEU A 5 8.09 -16.98 10.87
C LEU A 5 8.03 -15.60 10.23
N ASP A 6 9.11 -15.22 9.56
CA ASP A 6 9.27 -13.88 8.99
C ASP A 6 8.71 -13.81 7.56
N ASN A 7 8.03 -12.71 7.24
CA ASN A 7 7.49 -12.40 5.91
C ASN A 7 6.59 -13.52 5.34
N ALA A 8 5.72 -14.08 6.18
CA ALA A 8 4.84 -15.18 5.81
C ALA A 8 3.60 -14.67 5.06
N ASP A 9 3.81 -14.11 3.87
CA ASP A 9 2.80 -13.31 3.16
C ASP A 9 1.93 -14.11 2.19
N ASP A 10 2.40 -15.25 1.68
CA ASP A 10 1.72 -15.99 0.62
C ASP A 10 0.43 -16.65 1.16
N PRO A 11 -0.77 -16.19 0.74
CA PRO A 11 -2.03 -16.75 1.22
C PRO A 11 -2.27 -18.19 0.74
N LYS A 12 -1.51 -18.68 -0.25
CA LYS A 12 -1.60 -20.06 -0.75
C LYS A 12 -0.85 -21.06 0.12
N ILE A 13 -0.01 -20.59 1.04
CA ILE A 13 0.74 -21.44 1.96
C ILE A 13 -0.08 -21.66 3.23
N ASP A 14 -0.38 -22.93 3.51
CA ASP A 14 -0.95 -23.34 4.79
C ASP A 14 0.15 -23.39 5.87
N LEU A 15 0.25 -22.29 6.62
CA LEU A 15 1.22 -22.11 7.70
C LEU A 15 1.09 -23.15 8.83
N ASN A 16 -0.10 -23.71 9.07
CA ASN A 16 -0.32 -24.67 10.14
C ASN A 16 0.61 -25.90 10.02
N LYS A 17 0.93 -26.29 8.78
CA LYS A 17 1.82 -27.42 8.46
C LYS A 17 3.25 -27.24 8.96
N TYR A 18 3.67 -26.01 9.24
CA TYR A 18 5.00 -25.67 9.71
C TYR A 18 5.06 -25.44 11.22
N PHE A 19 3.92 -25.49 11.91
CA PHE A 19 3.89 -25.32 13.36
C PHE A 19 4.43 -26.57 14.05
N PRO A 20 5.30 -26.42 15.06
CA PRO A 20 5.80 -27.55 15.83
C PRO A 20 4.65 -28.22 16.57
N GLN A 21 4.60 -29.54 16.54
CA GLN A 21 3.62 -30.34 17.27
C GLN A 21 4.02 -30.44 18.75
N CYS A 22 3.95 -29.33 19.48
CA CYS A 22 4.25 -29.26 20.91
C CYS A 22 3.31 -28.30 21.64
N ASN A 23 3.17 -28.48 22.96
CA ASN A 23 2.32 -27.67 23.83
C ASN A 23 3.09 -26.52 24.52
N HIS A 24 4.30 -26.23 24.08
CA HIS A 24 5.18 -25.23 24.69
C HIS A 24 5.97 -24.48 23.63
N GLY A 25 6.33 -23.24 23.94
CA GLY A 25 7.04 -22.34 23.03
C GLY A 25 6.14 -21.24 22.47
N ASN A 26 6.75 -20.23 21.88
CA ASN A 26 6.06 -19.08 21.28
C ASN A 26 6.35 -19.03 19.79
N ILE A 27 5.35 -18.70 18.98
CA ILE A 27 5.50 -18.43 17.55
C ILE A 27 5.22 -16.95 17.34
N ILE A 28 6.16 -16.24 16.73
CA ILE A 28 5.97 -14.87 16.25
C ILE A 28 5.88 -14.94 14.74
N ILE A 29 4.79 -14.42 14.19
CA ILE A 29 4.56 -14.35 12.74
C ILE A 29 4.59 -12.88 12.35
N THR A 30 5.47 -12.52 11.41
CA THR A 30 5.39 -11.23 10.71
C THR A 30 4.80 -11.50 9.33
N SER A 31 3.75 -10.77 8.97
CA SER A 31 3.06 -10.97 7.71
C SER A 31 2.24 -9.77 7.31
N ARG A 32 2.12 -9.57 6.01
CA ARG A 32 1.18 -8.68 5.34
C ARG A 32 -0.15 -9.36 5.04
N ASN A 33 -0.30 -10.66 5.29
CA ASN A 33 -1.57 -11.35 5.11
C ASN A 33 -2.39 -11.29 6.43
N PRO A 34 -3.43 -10.43 6.52
CA PRO A 34 -4.26 -10.35 7.72
C PRO A 34 -5.03 -11.65 8.01
N GLY A 35 -5.18 -12.54 7.03
CA GLY A 35 -5.84 -13.84 7.21
C GLY A 35 -5.13 -14.76 8.21
N LEU A 36 -3.84 -14.52 8.50
CA LEU A 36 -3.09 -15.31 9.47
C LEU A 36 -3.43 -15.01 10.92
N CYS A 37 -4.23 -13.96 11.19
CA CYS A 37 -4.74 -13.69 12.53
C CYS A 37 -5.54 -14.87 13.11
N VAL A 38 -6.06 -15.78 12.27
CA VAL A 38 -6.70 -17.03 12.71
C VAL A 38 -5.79 -17.92 13.57
N TYR A 39 -4.47 -17.81 13.39
CA TYR A 39 -3.48 -18.58 14.15
C TYR A 39 -2.95 -17.83 15.39
N ALA A 40 -3.30 -16.56 15.56
CA ALA A 40 -2.70 -15.71 16.57
C ALA A 40 -3.54 -15.70 17.86
N ALA A 41 -2.93 -16.03 19.00
CA ALA A 41 -3.54 -15.80 20.31
C ALA A 41 -3.67 -14.29 20.63
N SER A 42 -2.78 -13.49 20.05
CA SER A 42 -2.80 -12.02 20.09
C SER A 42 -2.17 -11.51 18.79
N HIS A 43 -2.71 -10.44 18.22
CA HIS A 43 -2.15 -9.78 17.05
C HIS A 43 -2.08 -8.27 17.28
N SER A 44 -1.17 -7.60 16.59
CA SER A 44 -1.07 -6.15 16.59
C SER A 44 -0.73 -5.69 15.19
N ALA A 45 -1.53 -4.78 14.66
CA ALA A 45 -1.21 -4.14 13.39
C ALA A 45 -0.04 -3.18 13.61
N VAL A 46 0.96 -3.24 12.72
CA VAL A 46 2.01 -2.21 12.68
C VAL A 46 1.40 -1.01 11.98
N SER A 47 1.13 0.05 12.74
CA SER A 47 0.59 1.30 12.23
C SER A 47 1.67 2.15 11.57
N ASP A 48 1.24 3.22 10.90
CA ASP A 48 2.14 4.27 10.42
C ASP A 48 2.98 4.84 11.56
N MET A 49 4.15 5.35 11.20
CA MET A 49 5.05 5.99 12.16
C MET A 49 4.48 7.34 12.59
N GLU A 50 4.57 7.64 13.89
CA GLU A 50 4.22 8.95 14.40
C GLU A 50 5.06 10.05 13.74
N GLU A 51 4.47 11.23 13.52
CA GLU A 51 5.13 12.33 12.79
C GLU A 51 6.49 12.69 13.39
N SER A 52 6.59 12.75 14.73
CA SER A 52 7.85 13.07 15.41
C SER A 52 8.94 12.04 15.14
N ASP A 53 8.58 10.77 15.13
CA ASP A 53 9.50 9.66 14.89
C ASP A 53 9.91 9.61 13.42
N ALA A 54 8.98 9.89 12.51
CA ALA A 54 9.24 9.98 11.09
C ALA A 54 10.21 11.11 10.75
N VAL A 55 10.01 12.30 11.33
CA VAL A 55 10.90 13.46 11.20
C VAL A 55 12.29 13.11 11.74
N TYR A 56 12.35 12.51 12.91
CA TYR A 56 13.61 12.10 13.52
C TYR A 56 14.35 11.07 12.66
N LEU A 57 13.64 10.05 12.17
CA LEU A 57 14.18 9.01 11.30
C LEU A 57 14.74 9.60 10.01
N LEU A 58 14.04 10.55 9.38
CA LEU A 58 14.50 11.21 8.16
C LEU A 58 15.80 11.97 8.40
N LEU A 59 15.84 12.83 9.42
CA LEU A 59 17.01 13.66 9.71
C LEU A 59 18.23 12.82 10.06
N ARG A 60 18.04 11.77 10.86
CA ARG A 60 19.08 10.79 11.18
C ARG A 60 19.59 10.07 9.94
N SER A 61 18.70 9.56 9.10
CA SER A 61 19.06 8.84 7.87
C SER A 61 19.70 9.76 6.81
N ALA A 62 19.33 11.04 6.81
CA ALA A 62 19.88 12.07 5.94
C ALA A 62 21.22 12.65 6.43
N ALA A 63 21.70 12.23 7.60
CA ALA A 63 22.85 12.82 8.30
C ALA A 63 22.73 14.37 8.43
N GLN A 64 21.52 14.86 8.70
CA GLN A 64 21.21 16.28 8.88
C GLN A 64 21.09 16.63 10.36
N GLY A 65 21.45 17.86 10.71
CA GLY A 65 21.30 18.37 12.07
C GLY A 65 19.83 18.47 12.49
N ILE A 66 19.55 18.21 13.77
CA ILE A 66 18.21 18.33 14.37
C ILE A 66 18.00 19.80 14.79
N THR A 67 17.69 20.65 13.82
CA THR A 67 17.35 22.06 14.02
C THR A 67 15.87 22.29 13.71
N ASP A 68 15.25 23.35 14.24
CA ASP A 68 13.84 23.63 13.98
C ASP A 68 13.55 23.88 12.49
N HIS A 69 14.49 24.52 11.78
CA HIS A 69 14.41 24.67 10.33
C HIS A 69 14.38 23.32 9.60
N ASN A 70 15.32 22.41 9.94
CA ASN A 70 15.39 21.10 9.31
C ASN A 70 14.18 20.22 9.67
N LYS A 71 13.67 20.31 10.91
CA LYS A 71 12.46 19.62 11.34
C LYS A 71 11.25 20.05 10.52
N ALA A 72 11.08 21.35 10.26
CA ALA A 72 9.97 21.85 9.44
C ALA A 72 10.00 21.25 8.02
N ILE A 73 11.16 21.26 7.37
CA ILE A 73 11.32 20.67 6.02
C ILE A 73 11.11 19.15 6.06
N ALA A 74 11.63 18.49 7.09
CA ALA A 74 11.47 17.05 7.26
C ALA A 74 10.01 16.64 7.53
N ALA A 75 9.23 17.47 8.21
CA ALA A 75 7.79 17.24 8.43
C ALA A 75 7.04 17.21 7.09
N ASP A 76 7.31 18.17 6.19
CA ASP A 76 6.71 18.18 4.86
C ASP A 76 7.12 16.96 4.02
N ILE A 77 8.39 16.56 4.08
CA ILE A 77 8.88 15.38 3.35
C ILE A 77 8.23 14.10 3.88
N THR A 78 8.24 13.90 5.20
CA THR A 78 7.71 12.68 5.82
C THR A 78 6.21 12.55 5.60
N LYS A 79 5.47 13.65 5.62
CA LYS A 79 4.05 13.69 5.27
C LYS A 79 3.78 13.26 3.83
N VAL A 80 4.56 13.74 2.86
CA VAL A 80 4.46 13.32 1.44
C VAL A 80 4.83 11.85 1.25
N LEU A 81 5.71 11.31 2.10
CA LEU A 81 6.07 9.89 2.14
C LEU A 81 5.12 9.07 3.02
N CYS A 82 4.01 9.67 3.46
CA CYS A 82 2.96 9.05 4.28
C CYS A 82 3.51 8.37 5.54
N TYR A 83 4.54 8.97 6.14
CA TYR A 83 5.21 8.51 7.34
C TYR A 83 5.72 7.06 7.26
N LEU A 84 5.95 6.54 6.04
CA LEU A 84 6.36 5.17 5.86
C LEU A 84 7.86 4.99 6.12
N PRO A 85 8.28 4.16 7.11
CA PRO A 85 9.68 4.10 7.53
C PRO A 85 10.65 3.76 6.41
N LEU A 86 10.30 2.81 5.54
CA LEU A 86 11.17 2.40 4.43
C LEU A 86 11.33 3.53 3.39
N ALA A 87 10.24 4.24 3.05
CA ALA A 87 10.31 5.38 2.13
C ALA A 87 11.15 6.53 2.73
N ILE A 88 11.02 6.75 4.04
CA ILE A 88 11.80 7.75 4.78
C ILE A 88 13.29 7.41 4.78
N ILE A 89 13.66 6.15 5.04
CA ILE A 89 15.07 5.71 5.00
C ILE A 89 15.65 5.87 3.59
N GLN A 90 14.89 5.54 2.54
CA GLN A 90 15.32 5.74 1.16
C GLN A 90 15.53 7.22 0.83
N ALA A 91 14.59 8.08 1.22
CA ALA A 91 14.70 9.53 1.06
C ALA A 91 15.91 10.08 1.83
N GLY A 92 16.10 9.64 3.08
CA GLY A 92 17.25 9.99 3.91
C GLY A 92 18.56 9.59 3.24
N ALA A 93 18.68 8.35 2.75
CA ALA A 93 19.88 7.89 2.04
C ALA A 93 20.18 8.73 0.78
N PHE A 94 19.16 9.14 0.03
CA PHE A 94 19.32 10.05 -1.10
C PHE A 94 19.76 11.44 -0.66
N ILE A 95 19.16 12.01 0.38
CA ILE A 95 19.48 13.34 0.91
C ILE A 95 20.90 13.34 1.48
N SER A 96 21.31 12.29 2.20
CA SER A 96 22.66 12.14 2.72
C SER A 96 23.72 12.18 1.61
N LYS A 97 23.44 11.53 0.46
CA LYS A 97 24.34 11.52 -0.71
C LYS A 97 24.33 12.84 -1.49
N SER A 98 23.17 13.49 -1.60
CA SER A 98 23.00 14.68 -2.45
C SER A 98 23.16 16.01 -1.71
N GLY A 99 23.04 16.01 -0.38
CA GLY A 99 22.97 17.21 0.46
C GLY A 99 21.67 18.01 0.34
N ARG A 100 20.67 17.51 -0.42
CA ARG A 100 19.48 18.29 -0.82
C ARG A 100 18.27 17.99 0.07
N LEU A 101 18.29 18.44 1.31
CA LEU A 101 17.09 18.46 2.16
C LEU A 101 16.09 19.48 1.60
N ASN A 102 16.55 20.74 1.44
CA ASN A 102 15.85 21.79 0.72
C ASN A 102 15.81 21.47 -0.77
N GLY A 103 14.62 21.13 -1.28
CA GLY A 103 14.40 20.77 -2.68
C GLY A 103 14.20 19.27 -2.95
N TYR A 104 14.27 18.40 -1.94
CA TYR A 104 13.93 16.99 -2.10
C TYR A 104 12.53 16.82 -2.72
N LEU A 105 11.53 17.54 -2.21
CA LEU A 105 10.15 17.45 -2.70
C LEU A 105 10.01 17.83 -4.18
N ALA A 106 10.76 18.82 -4.66
CA ALA A 106 10.74 19.22 -6.07
C ALA A 106 11.31 18.11 -6.98
N LEU A 107 12.38 17.44 -6.53
CA LEU A 107 12.93 16.27 -7.22
C LEU A 107 11.97 15.08 -7.15
N TYR A 108 11.34 14.86 -6.00
CA TYR A 108 10.38 13.78 -5.78
C TYR A 108 9.16 13.90 -6.69
N ALA A 109 8.57 15.09 -6.82
CA ALA A 109 7.41 15.34 -7.67
C ALA A 109 7.64 14.95 -9.14
N THR A 110 8.86 15.13 -9.64
CA THR A 110 9.22 14.87 -11.05
C THR A 110 9.88 13.51 -11.27
N ASN A 111 10.38 12.85 -10.22
CA ASN A 111 11.18 11.63 -10.31
C ASN A 111 10.74 10.52 -9.34
N LYS A 112 9.48 10.52 -8.86
CA LYS A 112 8.94 9.61 -7.83
C LYS A 112 9.36 8.15 -8.05
N SER A 113 9.06 7.58 -9.22
CA SER A 113 9.40 6.18 -9.55
C SER A 113 10.90 5.91 -9.45
N ARG A 114 11.74 6.80 -10.01
CA ARG A 114 13.20 6.65 -9.98
C ARG A 114 13.78 6.78 -8.58
N LEU A 115 13.22 7.63 -7.72
CA LEU A 115 13.70 7.82 -6.35
C LEU A 115 13.28 6.68 -5.43
N LEU A 116 12.03 6.20 -5.55
CA LEU A 116 11.54 5.05 -4.78
C LEU A 116 12.16 3.71 -5.24
N SER A 117 12.71 3.66 -6.46
CA SER A 117 13.41 2.49 -6.99
C SER A 117 14.90 2.45 -6.64
N GLN A 118 15.45 3.48 -5.99
CA GLN A 118 16.85 3.48 -5.59
C GLN A 118 17.05 2.68 -4.31
N LYS A 119 18.01 1.74 -4.34
CA LYS A 119 18.47 1.03 -3.16
C LYS A 119 19.50 1.91 -2.40
N PRO A 120 19.42 1.99 -1.07
CA PRO A 120 20.54 2.48 -0.26
C PRO A 120 21.80 1.66 -0.61
N ALA A 121 22.97 2.32 -0.71
CA ALA A 121 24.21 1.62 -1.06
C ALA A 121 24.71 0.70 0.05
N GLN A 122 24.28 0.95 1.29
CA GLN A 122 24.47 0.13 2.47
C GLN A 122 23.14 0.14 3.20
N SER A 123 22.45 -1.01 3.27
CA SER A 123 21.35 -1.22 4.22
C SER A 123 21.86 -2.18 5.29
N HIS A 124 21.54 -1.91 6.55
CA HIS A 124 21.95 -2.77 7.66
C HIS A 124 21.40 -4.19 7.56
N ASP A 125 20.37 -4.40 6.75
CA ASP A 125 19.52 -5.58 6.83
C ASP A 125 19.64 -6.49 5.59
N ASN A 126 20.55 -6.20 4.64
CA ASN A 126 20.59 -6.88 3.33
C ASN A 126 19.22 -6.90 2.61
N TYR A 127 18.29 -6.04 3.01
CA TYR A 127 16.93 -6.00 2.49
C TYR A 127 16.99 -5.59 1.03
N ALA A 128 16.83 -6.58 0.15
CA ALA A 128 17.09 -6.46 -1.27
C ALA A 128 16.01 -5.65 -2.01
N TRP A 129 14.91 -5.32 -1.35
CA TRP A 129 13.73 -4.77 -1.97
C TRP A 129 13.57 -3.28 -1.66
N THR A 130 13.23 -2.50 -2.68
CA THR A 130 12.72 -1.15 -2.50
C THR A 130 11.23 -1.20 -2.19
N MET A 131 10.68 -0.07 -1.74
CA MET A 131 9.24 0.14 -1.68
C MET A 131 8.54 -0.27 -2.99
N TYR A 132 9.09 0.22 -4.11
CA TYR A 132 8.53 -0.06 -5.43
C TYR A 132 8.57 -1.55 -5.78
N THR A 133 9.68 -2.24 -5.53
CA THR A 133 9.77 -3.68 -5.85
C THR A 133 8.88 -4.53 -4.94
N THR A 134 8.72 -4.16 -3.67
CA THR A 134 7.87 -4.91 -2.72
C THR A 134 6.39 -4.80 -3.13
N TRP A 135 5.96 -3.60 -3.53
CA TRP A 135 4.65 -3.37 -4.13
C TRP A 135 4.47 -4.17 -5.42
N GLN A 136 5.43 -4.05 -6.36
CA GLN A 136 5.39 -4.72 -7.66
C GLN A 136 5.22 -6.23 -7.50
N ILE A 137 5.97 -6.88 -6.60
CA ILE A 137 5.85 -8.32 -6.32
C ILE A 137 4.42 -8.68 -5.89
N SER A 138 3.81 -7.85 -5.04
CA SER A 138 2.47 -8.10 -4.50
C SER A 138 1.41 -7.89 -5.57
N PHE A 139 1.55 -6.82 -6.35
CA PHE A 139 0.68 -6.52 -7.50
C PHE A 139 0.77 -7.62 -8.57
N ASP A 140 1.96 -8.18 -8.81
CA ASP A 140 2.17 -9.24 -9.78
C ASP A 140 1.58 -10.59 -9.35
N GLN A 141 1.22 -10.77 -8.07
CA GLN A 141 0.46 -11.94 -7.59
C GLN A 141 -1.05 -11.82 -7.81
N LEU A 142 -1.57 -10.61 -8.06
CA LEU A 142 -2.99 -10.37 -8.25
C LEU A 142 -3.52 -10.97 -9.56
N SER A 143 -4.76 -11.41 -9.54
CA SER A 143 -5.56 -11.76 -10.71
C SER A 143 -5.71 -10.55 -11.64
N GLN A 144 -6.00 -10.83 -12.91
CA GLN A 144 -6.25 -9.76 -13.88
C GLN A 144 -7.41 -8.86 -13.45
N GLN A 145 -8.44 -9.44 -12.82
CA GLN A 145 -9.62 -8.70 -12.36
C GLN A 145 -9.28 -7.75 -11.21
N ALA A 146 -8.49 -8.23 -10.24
CA ALA A 146 -7.99 -7.40 -9.14
C ALA A 146 -7.09 -6.25 -9.62
N ARG A 147 -6.19 -6.51 -10.58
CA ARG A 147 -5.38 -5.43 -11.20
C ARG A 147 -6.26 -4.42 -11.94
N THR A 148 -7.29 -4.89 -12.65
CA THR A 148 -8.24 -4.03 -13.35
C THR A 148 -9.06 -3.17 -12.38
N PHE A 149 -9.41 -3.66 -11.19
CA PHE A 149 -10.07 -2.87 -10.15
C PHE A 149 -9.20 -1.71 -9.63
N LEU A 150 -7.89 -1.93 -9.50
CA LEU A 150 -6.97 -0.89 -9.00
C LEU A 150 -6.79 0.28 -9.98
N GLN A 151 -7.04 0.07 -11.28
CA GLN A 151 -6.89 1.11 -12.31
C GLN A 151 -7.76 2.35 -12.05
N PRO A 152 -9.09 2.27 -11.91
CA PRO A 152 -9.91 3.44 -11.61
C PRO A 152 -9.57 4.03 -10.24
N CYS A 153 -9.15 3.20 -9.29
CA CYS A 153 -8.77 3.68 -7.97
C CYS A 153 -7.51 4.57 -7.98
N SER A 154 -6.60 4.37 -8.95
CA SER A 154 -5.40 5.22 -9.12
C SER A 154 -5.74 6.68 -9.44
N CYS A 155 -6.97 6.95 -9.91
CA CYS A 155 -7.49 8.28 -10.16
C CYS A 155 -8.21 8.89 -8.95
N LEU A 156 -8.42 8.12 -7.88
CA LEU A 156 -9.10 8.56 -6.67
C LEU A 156 -8.09 8.97 -5.60
N HIS A 157 -8.56 9.72 -4.61
CA HIS A 157 -7.80 9.86 -3.38
C HIS A 157 -7.64 8.48 -2.73
N TYR A 158 -6.45 8.17 -2.25
CA TYR A 158 -6.08 6.84 -1.72
C TYR A 158 -6.82 6.47 -0.41
N GLN A 159 -7.57 7.39 0.20
CA GLN A 159 -8.41 7.14 1.37
C GLN A 159 -9.86 7.47 1.07
N GLY A 160 -10.77 6.75 1.75
CA GLY A 160 -12.20 7.06 1.74
C GLY A 160 -12.91 6.65 0.45
N ILE A 161 -12.41 5.62 -0.23
CA ILE A 161 -13.01 5.11 -1.46
C ILE A 161 -14.24 4.28 -1.07
N SER A 162 -15.44 4.71 -1.45
CA SER A 162 -16.68 3.95 -1.23
C SER A 162 -17.00 3.07 -2.43
N GLU A 163 -17.55 1.87 -2.19
CA GLU A 163 -18.16 1.04 -3.24
C GLU A 163 -19.19 1.82 -4.08
N ASP A 164 -19.91 2.75 -3.46
CA ASP A 164 -20.96 3.53 -4.09
C ASP A 164 -20.44 4.31 -5.30
N ILE A 165 -19.17 4.73 -5.32
CA ILE A 165 -18.59 5.46 -6.46
C ILE A 165 -18.57 4.60 -7.72
N PHE A 166 -18.26 3.31 -7.58
CA PHE A 166 -18.20 2.36 -8.69
C PHE A 166 -19.60 1.91 -9.10
N ARG A 167 -20.46 1.61 -8.11
CA ARG A 167 -21.87 1.26 -8.36
C ARG A 167 -22.59 2.37 -9.12
N ASN A 168 -22.42 3.62 -8.71
CA ASN A 168 -23.04 4.77 -9.36
C ASN A 168 -22.46 5.00 -10.77
N ALA A 169 -21.15 4.81 -10.95
CA ALA A 169 -20.52 4.91 -12.26
C ALA A 169 -21.00 3.81 -13.23
N ALA A 170 -21.16 2.57 -12.76
CA ALA A 170 -21.71 1.47 -13.56
C ALA A 170 -23.19 1.70 -13.93
N ALA A 171 -23.94 2.35 -13.05
CA ALA A 171 -25.33 2.74 -13.30
C ALA A 171 -25.48 4.02 -14.14
N TYR A 172 -24.38 4.68 -14.52
CA TYR A 172 -24.43 5.96 -15.24
C TYR A 172 -25.20 5.82 -16.57
N ARG A 173 -25.96 6.86 -16.91
CA ARG A 173 -26.71 6.97 -18.16
C ARG A 173 -26.32 8.27 -18.85
N PHE A 174 -25.95 8.18 -20.13
CA PHE A 174 -25.56 9.33 -20.93
C PHE A 174 -26.74 10.30 -21.10
N GLY A 175 -26.51 11.56 -20.75
CA GLY A 175 -27.40 12.68 -21.02
C GLY A 175 -26.82 13.63 -22.08
N PRO A 176 -27.53 14.73 -22.40
CA PRO A 176 -27.15 15.66 -23.47
C PRO A 176 -25.79 16.36 -23.27
N SER A 177 -25.30 16.40 -22.02
CA SER A 177 -24.03 17.03 -21.64
C SER A 177 -23.00 16.02 -21.10
N SER A 178 -23.23 14.72 -21.32
CA SER A 178 -22.28 13.69 -20.92
C SER A 178 -21.05 13.67 -21.84
N PRO A 179 -19.90 13.18 -21.34
CA PRO A 179 -18.77 12.83 -22.19
C PRO A 179 -19.21 11.88 -23.31
N SER A 180 -18.48 11.90 -24.42
CA SER A 180 -18.74 11.00 -25.54
C SER A 180 -18.64 9.54 -25.10
N LYS A 181 -19.35 8.66 -25.82
CA LYS A 181 -19.33 7.23 -25.52
C LYS A 181 -17.94 6.64 -25.73
N GLU A 182 -17.19 7.19 -26.68
CA GLU A 182 -15.80 6.85 -27.00
C GLU A 182 -14.86 7.19 -25.83
N GLU A 183 -15.03 8.36 -25.19
CA GLU A 183 -14.23 8.77 -24.02
C GLU A 183 -14.46 7.87 -22.79
N LEU A 184 -15.67 7.34 -22.63
CA LEU A 184 -16.04 6.49 -21.48
C LEU A 184 -15.94 4.99 -21.78
N GLN A 185 -15.55 4.59 -22.98
CA GLN A 185 -15.51 3.18 -23.38
C GLN A 185 -14.60 2.34 -22.48
N MET A 186 -13.40 2.82 -22.16
CA MET A 186 -12.45 2.10 -21.32
C MET A 186 -12.90 2.02 -19.84
N PRO A 187 -13.31 3.13 -19.18
CA PRO A 187 -13.89 3.06 -17.83
C PRO A 187 -15.11 2.15 -17.73
N LEU A 188 -15.99 2.15 -18.73
CA LEU A 188 -17.17 1.29 -18.76
C LEU A 188 -16.81 -0.19 -18.99
N ASP A 189 -15.81 -0.50 -19.82
CA ASP A 189 -15.30 -1.88 -19.97
C ASP A 189 -14.77 -2.40 -18.63
N VAL A 190 -13.99 -1.57 -17.93
CA VAL A 190 -13.47 -1.90 -16.59
C VAL A 190 -14.62 -2.18 -15.63
N LEU A 191 -15.59 -1.27 -15.51
CA LEU A 191 -16.72 -1.41 -14.58
C LEU A 191 -17.62 -2.61 -14.91
N SER A 192 -17.78 -2.94 -16.20
CA SER A 192 -18.60 -4.07 -16.63
C SER A 192 -18.10 -5.43 -16.13
N ARG A 193 -16.81 -5.53 -15.78
CA ARG A 193 -16.20 -6.74 -15.19
C ARG A 193 -16.59 -6.96 -13.73
N PHE A 194 -17.28 -6.01 -13.12
CA PHE A 194 -17.79 -6.07 -11.75
C PHE A 194 -19.33 -6.07 -11.74
N SER A 195 -19.95 -6.36 -12.88
CA SER A 195 -21.39 -6.51 -13.03
C SER A 195 -21.79 -7.97 -13.23
N ASP A 196 -23.00 -8.31 -12.82
CA ASP A 196 -23.65 -9.60 -13.07
C ASP A 196 -23.95 -9.79 -14.57
N PRO A 197 -24.37 -11.01 -15.00
CA PRO A 197 -24.75 -11.26 -16.40
C PRO A 197 -25.94 -10.41 -16.91
N SER A 198 -26.69 -9.77 -16.01
CA SER A 198 -27.78 -8.86 -16.35
C SER A 198 -27.32 -7.40 -16.47
N GLY A 199 -26.04 -7.12 -16.23
CA GLY A 199 -25.42 -5.79 -16.27
C GLY A 199 -25.61 -4.97 -14.99
N ASN A 200 -26.12 -5.55 -13.91
CA ASN A 200 -26.23 -4.88 -12.62
C ASN A 200 -24.93 -5.01 -11.83
N TRP A 201 -24.62 -4.02 -10.99
CA TRP A 201 -23.46 -4.08 -10.11
C TRP A 201 -23.49 -5.33 -9.21
N ASP A 202 -22.40 -6.10 -9.19
CA ASP A 202 -22.27 -7.31 -8.38
C ASP A 202 -21.40 -7.03 -7.13
N PRO A 203 -22.02 -6.85 -5.95
CA PRO A 203 -21.29 -6.58 -4.72
C PRO A 203 -20.44 -7.77 -4.26
N LEU A 204 -20.81 -9.01 -4.61
CA LEU A 204 -20.02 -10.20 -4.27
C LEU A 204 -18.75 -10.24 -5.10
N CYS A 205 -18.83 -9.90 -6.39
CA CYS A 205 -17.65 -9.76 -7.24
C CYS A 205 -16.67 -8.72 -6.68
N LEU A 206 -17.15 -7.58 -6.22
CA LEU A 206 -16.30 -6.57 -5.57
C LEU A 206 -15.69 -7.13 -4.27
N MET A 207 -16.49 -7.80 -3.45
CA MET A 207 -16.03 -8.39 -2.20
C MET A 207 -14.91 -9.43 -2.42
N ASP A 208 -15.03 -10.29 -3.44
CA ASP A 208 -14.00 -11.28 -3.78
C ASP A 208 -12.71 -10.60 -4.22
N VAL A 209 -12.81 -9.61 -5.10
CA VAL A 209 -11.66 -8.87 -5.62
C VAL A 209 -10.96 -8.07 -4.52
N THR A 210 -11.73 -7.37 -3.68
CA THR A 210 -11.16 -6.60 -2.57
C THR A 210 -10.56 -7.52 -1.50
N SER A 211 -11.14 -8.69 -1.26
CA SER A 211 -10.57 -9.71 -0.38
C SER A 211 -9.23 -10.23 -0.91
N GLU A 212 -9.12 -10.48 -2.21
CA GLU A 212 -7.86 -10.85 -2.86
C GLU A 212 -6.79 -9.77 -2.68
N ILE A 213 -7.11 -8.52 -2.99
CA ILE A 213 -6.17 -7.39 -2.89
C ILE A 213 -5.74 -7.16 -1.44
N ARG A 214 -6.67 -7.34 -0.49
CA ARG A 214 -6.41 -7.25 0.95
C ARG A 214 -5.48 -8.37 1.44
N ALA A 215 -5.55 -9.58 0.87
CA ALA A 215 -4.68 -10.69 1.24
C ALA A 215 -3.18 -10.37 1.01
N TYR A 216 -2.89 -9.42 0.11
CA TYR A 216 -1.55 -8.90 -0.15
C TYR A 216 -1.27 -7.53 0.50
N SER A 217 -2.12 -7.06 1.43
CA SER A 217 -2.04 -5.73 2.08
C SER A 217 -1.95 -4.53 1.12
N LEU A 218 -2.54 -4.64 -0.07
CA LEU A 218 -2.58 -3.51 -1.01
C LEU A 218 -3.74 -2.55 -0.72
N ILE A 219 -4.77 -3.04 -0.02
CA ILE A 219 -5.89 -2.24 0.48
C ILE A 219 -6.24 -2.59 1.93
N THR A 220 -6.79 -1.60 2.61
CA THR A 220 -7.42 -1.73 3.93
C THR A 220 -8.91 -1.48 3.78
N PHE A 221 -9.73 -2.32 4.39
CA PHE A 221 -11.18 -2.12 4.47
C PHE A 221 -11.58 -1.69 5.87
N HIS A 222 -12.26 -0.56 5.97
CA HIS A 222 -12.76 0.02 7.22
C HIS A 222 -14.24 -0.33 7.36
N SER A 223 -14.52 -1.45 8.03
CA SER A 223 -15.88 -2.02 8.14
C SER A 223 -16.89 -1.07 8.77
N GLU A 224 -16.47 -0.21 9.70
CA GLU A 224 -17.36 0.76 10.35
C GLU A 224 -17.88 1.85 9.41
N GLN A 225 -17.09 2.19 8.39
CA GLN A 225 -17.40 3.27 7.44
C GLN A 225 -17.79 2.74 6.06
N ASN A 226 -17.59 1.44 5.82
CA ASN A 226 -17.72 0.81 4.50
C ASN A 226 -16.84 1.48 3.43
N LEU A 227 -15.60 1.83 3.81
CA LEU A 227 -14.63 2.52 2.95
C LEU A 227 -13.36 1.70 2.76
N PHE A 228 -12.79 1.80 1.58
CA PHE A 228 -11.47 1.30 1.24
C PHE A 228 -10.43 2.42 1.36
N SER A 229 -9.25 2.05 1.83
CA SER A 229 -8.04 2.84 1.64
C SER A 229 -7.05 2.00 0.85
N ILE A 230 -6.43 2.61 -0.14
CA ILE A 230 -5.30 2.07 -0.87
C ILE A 230 -4.04 2.64 -0.21
N HIS A 231 -2.99 1.84 -0.15
CA HIS A 231 -1.72 2.35 0.33
C HIS A 231 -1.24 3.50 -0.60
N PRO A 232 -0.91 4.70 -0.12
CA PRO A 232 -0.61 5.91 -0.95
C PRO A 232 0.58 5.82 -1.91
N LEU A 233 1.24 4.66 -1.97
CA LEU A 233 2.37 4.36 -2.83
C LEU A 233 2.01 3.32 -3.92
N VAL A 234 0.75 2.85 -3.94
CA VAL A 234 0.08 2.15 -5.04
C VAL A 234 -0.33 3.17 -6.11
#